data_AF-A0A661N3G2-F1
#
_entry.id   AF-A0A661N3G2-F1
#
_cell.length_a   1.000
_cell.length_b   1.000
_cell.length_c   1.000
_cell.angle_alpha   90.00
_cell.angle_beta   90.00
_cell.angle_gamma   90.00
#
_symmetry.space_group_name_H-M   'P 1'
#
loop_
_entity.id
_entity.type
_entity.pdbx_description
1 polymer ?
#
loop_
_entity_poly.entity_id
_entity_poly.type
_entity_poly.pdbx_seq_one_letter_code
_entity_poly.pdbx_strand_id
1 'polypeptide(L)' 'MSRSDSTRLARTLSNELNRAKKGMRYPGHPRPHYLSYLLRDEEIWILEGRFGGLFEDTHQKRRNCLADVRVGTYAYDQV' A
#
# COMPACT_ATOMS: atom_id res chain seq x y z
N MET A 1 -7.12 12.56 3.72
CA MET A 1 -6.50 11.93 4.94
C MET A 1 -5.66 12.92 5.75
N SER A 2 -5.76 12.89 7.08
CA SER A 2 -4.97 13.76 7.98
C SER A 2 -3.54 13.24 8.20
N ARG A 3 -2.58 14.11 8.53
CA ARG A 3 -1.18 13.72 8.80
C ARG A 3 -1.04 12.72 9.96
N SER A 4 -1.86 12.87 11.01
CA SER A 4 -1.89 11.94 12.14
C SER A 4 -2.33 10.54 11.71
N ASP A 5 -3.33 10.44 10.83
CA ASP A 5 -3.78 9.17 10.29
C ASP A 5 -2.71 8.51 9.42
N SER A 6 -2.05 9.27 8.54
CA SER A 6 -0.94 8.78 7.71
C SER A 6 0.19 8.21 8.58
N THR A 7 0.54 8.92 9.66
CA THR A 7 1.61 8.51 10.58
C THR A 7 1.23 7.23 11.34
N ARG A 8 -0.04 7.14 11.78
CA ARG A 8 -0.56 5.94 12.44
C ARG A 8 -0.55 4.74 11.50
N LEU A 9 -0.98 4.90 10.25
CA LEU A 9 -0.96 3.84 9.24
C LEU A 9 0.47 3.40 8.91
N ALA A 10 1.40 4.33 8.74
CA ALA A 10 2.81 4.01 8.51
C ALA A 10 3.41 3.18 9.65
N ARG A 11 3.09 3.52 10.91
CA ARG A 11 3.50 2.73 12.08
C ARG A 11 2.90 1.33 12.07
N THR A 12 1.60 1.21 11.79
CA THR A 12 0.92 -0.09 11.71
C THR A 12 1.54 -0.96 10.61
N LEU A 13 1.78 -0.42 9.42
CA LEU A 13 2.41 -1.13 8.31
C LEU A 13 3.85 -1.53 8.64
N SER A 14 4.61 -0.68 9.34
CA SER A 14 5.95 -1.02 9.80
C SER A 14 5.96 -2.17 10.81
N ASN A 15 5.02 -2.18 11.75
CA ASN A 15 4.87 -3.28 12.71
C ASN A 15 4.49 -4.59 12.00
N GLU A 16 3.58 -4.51 11.04
CA GLU A 16 3.17 -5.66 10.23
C GLU A 16 4.32 -6.18 9.38
N LEU A 17 5.11 -5.30 8.74
CA LEU A 17 6.29 -5.66 7.98
C LEU A 17 7.29 -6.40 8.87
N ASN A 18 7.50 -5.93 10.10
CA ASN A 18 8.37 -6.60 11.06
C ASN A 18 7.84 -7.98 11.49
N ARG A 19 6.52 -8.11 11.69
CA ARG A 19 5.87 -9.40 11.98
C ARG A 19 6.06 -10.37 10.82
N ALA A 20 5.74 -9.93 9.61
CA ALA A 20 5.84 -10.70 8.38
C ALA A 20 7.30 -11.12 8.11
N LYS A 21 8.27 -10.20 8.21
CA LYS A 21 9.69 -10.51 8.02
C LYS A 21 10.22 -11.56 9.02
N LYS A 22 9.73 -11.55 10.27
CA LYS A 22 10.13 -12.53 11.29
C LYS A 22 9.45 -13.89 11.12
N GLY A 23 8.16 -13.88 10.82
CA GLY A 23 7.31 -15.08 10.87
C GLY A 23 7.10 -15.78 9.54
N MET A 24 7.27 -15.09 8.40
CA MET A 24 6.93 -15.64 7.09
C MET A 24 7.96 -16.70 6.68
N ARG A 25 7.52 -17.95 6.70
CA ARG A 25 8.25 -19.11 6.20
C ARG A 25 7.28 -20.02 5.49
N TYR A 26 7.67 -20.47 4.31
CA TYR A 26 6.97 -21.53 3.61
C TYR A 26 7.89 -22.76 3.57
N PRO A 27 7.45 -23.93 4.06
CA PRO A 27 8.27 -25.14 4.09
C PRO A 27 8.82 -25.47 2.70
N GLY A 28 10.10 -25.82 2.62
CA GLY A 28 10.76 -26.15 1.35
C GLY A 28 11.19 -24.95 0.50
N HIS A 29 10.91 -23.70 0.93
CA HIS A 29 11.31 -22.50 0.19
C HIS A 29 12.25 -21.60 1.00
N PRO A 30 13.15 -20.85 0.33
CA PRO A 30 13.99 -19.85 0.98
C PRO A 30 13.15 -18.77 1.68
N ARG A 31 13.71 -18.19 2.75
CA ARG A 31 13.06 -17.08 3.44
C ARG A 31 13.00 -15.84 2.55
N PRO A 32 11.98 -14.98 2.71
CA PRO A 32 11.99 -13.65 2.13
C PRO A 32 13.21 -12.86 2.63
N HIS A 33 13.97 -12.26 1.72
CA HIS A 33 15.07 -11.35 2.07
C HIS A 33 14.64 -9.88 1.96
N TYR A 34 13.66 -9.58 1.11
CA TYR A 34 13.08 -8.25 0.95
C TYR A 34 11.56 -8.30 1.12
N LEU A 35 11.05 -7.28 1.81
CA LEU A 35 9.62 -7.05 2.01
C LEU A 35 9.38 -5.54 2.03
N SER A 36 8.42 -5.06 1.25
CA SER A 36 8.01 -3.65 1.26
C SER A 36 6.50 -3.52 1.15
N TYR A 37 5.96 -2.47 1.78
CA TYR A 37 4.57 -2.08 1.64
C TYR A 37 4.48 -0.66 1.09
N LEU A 38 3.72 -0.49 0.01
CA LEU A 38 3.37 0.82 -0.54
C LEU A 38 1.87 1.06 -0.37
N LEU A 39 1.53 1.98 0.54
CA LEU A 39 0.16 2.43 0.75
C LEU A 39 -0.12 3.68 -0.07
N ARG A 40 -1.17 3.65 -0.88
CA ARG A 40 -1.74 4.81 -1.57
C ARG A 40 -3.15 5.04 -1.04
N ASP A 41 -3.41 6.27 -0.59
CA ASP A 41 -4.74 6.73 -0.16
C ASP A 41 -5.11 7.93 -1.02
N GLU A 42 -6.16 7.77 -1.81
CA GLU A 42 -6.61 8.73 -2.81
C GLU A 42 -8.04 9.17 -2.45
N GLU A 43 -8.26 10.47 -2.42
CA GLU A 43 -9.58 11.09 -2.34
C GLU A 43 -9.78 11.84 -3.66
N ILE A 44 -10.86 11.47 -4.36
CA ILE A 44 -11.17 11.93 -5.71
C ILE A 44 -12.52 12.61 -5.66
N TRP A 45 -12.57 13.87 -6.10
CA TRP A 45 -13.81 14.60 -6.30
C TRP A 45 -14.03 14.73 -7.80
N ILE A 46 -15.19 14.26 -8.26
CA ILE A 46 -15.62 14.32 -9.66
C ILE A 46 -16.80 15.28 -9.68
N LEU A 47 -16.59 16.44 -10.29
CA LEU A 47 -17.61 17.46 -10.50
C LEU A 47 -17.84 17.60 -12.00
N GLU A 48 -19.07 17.41 -12.45
CA GLU A 48 -19.44 17.60 -13.85
C GLU A 48 -20.57 18.60 -13.98
N GLY A 49 -20.37 19.65 -14.80
CA GLY A 49 -21.41 20.61 -15.14
C GLY A 49 -21.83 20.51 -16.61
N ARG A 50 -23.13 20.58 -16.88
CA ARG A 50 -23.68 20.62 -18.25
C ARG A 50 -24.83 21.62 -18.32
N PHE A 51 -24.95 22.37 -19.42
CA PHE A 51 -26.06 23.32 -19.65
C PHE A 51 -26.35 24.31 -18.50
N GLY A 52 -25.33 24.71 -17.73
CA GLY A 52 -25.49 25.60 -16.57
C GLY A 52 -25.96 24.93 -15.28
N GLY A 53 -26.14 23.60 -15.27
CA GLY A 53 -26.42 22.80 -14.08
C GLY A 53 -25.23 21.94 -13.65
N LEU A 54 -25.24 21.51 -12.38
CA LEU A 54 -24.34 20.49 -11.83
C LEU A 54 -24.98 19.10 -12.05
N PHE A 55 -24.30 18.23 -12.78
CA PHE A 55 -24.77 16.90 -13.19
C PHE A 55 -24.08 15.77 -12.44
N GLU A 56 -22.81 15.94 -12.09
CA GLU A 56 -22.09 15.00 -11.24
C GLU A 56 -21.47 15.75 -10.07
N ASP A 57 -21.64 15.19 -8.89
CA ASP A 57 -20.92 15.56 -7.67
C ASP A 57 -20.63 14.26 -6.90
N THR A 58 -19.54 13.61 -7.28
CA THR A 58 -19.15 12.31 -6.75
C THR A 58 -17.86 12.47 -5.95
N HIS A 59 -17.88 11.99 -4.70
CA HIS A 59 -16.68 11.81 -3.90
C HIS A 59 -16.34 10.32 -3.79
N GLN A 60 -15.16 9.94 -4.30
CA GLN A 60 -14.63 8.59 -4.21
C GLN A 60 -13.41 8.58 -3.30
N LYS A 61 -13.34 7.56 -2.44
CA LYS A 61 -12.15 7.26 -1.66
C LYS A 61 -11.59 5.91 -2.08
N ARG A 62 -10.32 5.86 -2.44
CA ARG A 62 -9.62 4.64 -2.84
C ARG A 62 -8.39 4.45 -1.98
N ARG A 63 -8.19 3.25 -1.49
CA ARG A 63 -7.01 2.91 -0.70
C ARG A 63 -6.46 1.56 -1.12
N ASN A 64 -5.22 1.57 -1.60
CA ASN A 64 -4.55 0.38 -2.08
C ASN A 64 -3.24 0.18 -1.31
N CYS A 65 -2.95 -1.07 -0.95
CA CYS A 65 -1.68 -1.46 -0.35
C CYS A 65 -1.02 -2.50 -1.24
N LEU A 66 0.11 -2.15 -1.83
CA LEU A 66 0.95 -3.09 -2.58
C LEU A 66 1.96 -3.73 -1.65
N ALA A 67 2.18 -5.02 -1.82
CA ALA A 67 3.12 -5.81 -1.04
C ALA A 67 4.14 -6.45 -1.97
N ASP A 68 5.39 -5.99 -1.88
CA ASP A 68 6.49 -6.54 -2.65
C ASP A 68 7.29 -7.49 -1.77
N VAL A 69 7.42 -8.74 -2.21
CA VAL A 69 8.15 -9.78 -1.49
C VAL A 69 9.17 -10.41 -2.44
N ARG A 70 10.44 -10.46 -2.03
CA ARG A 70 11.48 -11.20 -2.75
C ARG A 70 12.03 -12.31 -1.87
N VAL A 71 12.13 -13.51 -2.43
CA VAL A 71 12.60 -14.74 -1.78
C VAL A 71 13.96 -15.16 -2.33
N GLY A 72 14.73 -15.92 -1.56
CA GLY A 72 16.06 -16.36 -1.98
C GLY A 72 17.14 -15.42 -1.49
N THR A 73 18.08 -15.04 -2.36
CA THR A 73 19.26 -14.24 -1.99
C THR A 73 19.35 -12.95 -2.78
N TYR A 74 20.06 -11.96 -2.25
CA TYR A 74 20.37 -10.71 -2.94
C TYR A 74 21.25 -10.89 -4.19
N ALA A 75 21.88 -12.06 -4.38
CA ALA A 75 22.84 -12.29 -5.46
C ALA A 75 22.22 -12.13 -6.87
N TYR A 76 20.93 -12.39 -6.99
CA TYR A 76 20.16 -12.27 -8.23
C TYR A 76 19.19 -11.09 -8.20
N ASP A 77 19.31 -10.21 -7.20
CA ASP A 77 18.46 -9.03 -7.05
C ASP A 77 19.09 -7.82 -7.76
N GLN A 78 19.45 -8.01 -9.03
CA GLN A 78 20.01 -6.98 -9.89
C GLN A 78 18.91 -6.47 -10.81
N VAL A 79 18.43 -5.26 -10.54
CA VAL A 79 17.59 -4.45 -11.43
C VAL A 79 18.24 -3.09 -11.56
#